data_AF-A0A4S2GYD7-F1
#
_entry.id   AF-A0A4S2GYD7-F1
#
_cell.length_a   1.000
_cell.length_b   1.000
_cell.length_c   1.000
_cell.angle_alpha   90.00
_cell.angle_beta   90.00
_cell.angle_gamma   90.00
#
_symmetry.space_group_name_H-M   'P 1'
#
loop_
_entity.id
_entity.type
_entity.pdbx_description
1 polymer ?
#
loop_
_entity_poly.entity_id
_entity_poly.type
_entity_poly.pdbx_seq_one_letter_code
_entity_poly.pdbx_strand_id
1 'polypeptide(L)'
;MAERIGVHHEMIGQWERAEHEPRCRYMPAIIEFLNDDTWLPALTFSDRLKRFRQSRGWSQKRLGKWLGCSERPIGRWEDGQYPRSQVTAKIEERIKGSTPKSDRQRAGPGKRSTIERRTQ
;
A
#
# COMPACT_ATOMS: atom_id res chain seq x y z
N MET A 1 -12.65 12.75 -11.44
CA MET A 1 -12.09 11.83 -10.41
C MET A 1 -11.15 10.80 -11.02
N ALA A 2 -11.60 10.04 -12.03
CA ALA A 2 -10.80 9.02 -12.72
C ALA A 2 -9.50 9.56 -13.36
N GLU A 3 -9.55 10.71 -14.03
CA GLU A 3 -8.36 11.37 -14.62
C GLU A 3 -7.31 11.80 -13.58
N ARG A 4 -7.75 12.24 -12.39
CA ARG A 4 -6.82 12.65 -11.30
C ARG A 4 -6.09 11.46 -10.67
N ILE A 5 -6.67 10.27 -10.76
CA ILE A 5 -6.09 9.01 -10.24
C ILE A 5 -5.37 8.24 -11.36
N GLY A 6 -5.54 8.65 -12.63
CA GLY A 6 -4.96 8.00 -13.80
C GLY A 6 -5.61 6.64 -14.15
N VAL A 7 -6.90 6.49 -13.87
CA VAL A 7 -7.67 5.26 -14.12
C VAL A 7 -8.88 5.54 -15.01
N HIS A 8 -9.43 4.50 -15.63
CA HIS A 8 -10.66 4.60 -16.42
C HIS A 8 -11.87 4.85 -15.49
N HIS A 9 -12.88 5.60 -15.96
CA HIS A 9 -14.05 5.95 -15.14
C HIS A 9 -14.82 4.71 -14.63
N GLU A 10 -14.85 3.66 -15.44
CA GLU A 10 -15.47 2.38 -15.09
C GLU A 10 -14.79 1.68 -13.92
N MET A 11 -13.46 1.83 -13.78
CA MET A 11 -12.71 1.27 -12.65
C MET A 11 -13.10 1.93 -11.33
N ILE A 12 -13.43 3.23 -11.35
CA ILE A 12 -13.94 3.92 -10.17
C ILE A 12 -15.30 3.34 -9.78
N GLY A 13 -16.21 3.16 -10.75
CA GLY A 13 -17.54 2.58 -10.50
C GLY A 13 -17.48 1.16 -9.91
N GLN A 14 -16.54 0.33 -10.37
CA GLN A 14 -16.31 -1.01 -9.82
C GLN A 14 -15.79 -0.97 -8.37
N TRP A 15 -15.02 0.06 -8.00
CA TRP A 15 -14.55 0.25 -6.62
C TRP A 15 -15.66 0.76 -5.71
N GLU A 16 -16.47 1.70 -6.20
CA GLU A 16 -17.61 2.26 -5.44
C GLU A 16 -18.67 1.20 -5.11
N ARG A 17 -18.82 0.19 -5.98
CA ARG A 17 -19.76 -0.94 -5.79
C ARG A 17 -19.20 -2.08 -4.95
N ALA A 18 -17.97 -1.96 -4.44
CA ALA A 18 -17.22 -3.03 -3.78
C ALA A 18 -17.08 -4.33 -4.63
N GLU A 19 -17.25 -4.23 -5.95
CA GLU A 19 -17.05 -5.35 -6.87
C GLU A 19 -15.57 -5.68 -7.01
N HIS A 20 -14.71 -4.65 -6.96
CA HIS A 20 -13.26 -4.80 -7.05
C HIS A 20 -12.55 -3.90 -6.03
N GLU A 21 -11.60 -4.46 -5.27
CA GLU A 21 -10.69 -3.64 -4.46
C GLU A 21 -9.66 -2.93 -5.36
N PRO A 22 -9.39 -1.63 -5.14
CA PRO A 22 -8.32 -0.94 -5.84
C PRO A 22 -6.98 -1.65 -5.64
N ARG A 23 -6.26 -1.91 -6.74
CA ARG A 23 -4.91 -2.47 -6.62
C ARG A 23 -4.04 -1.51 -5.83
N CYS A 24 -3.12 -2.05 -5.03
CA CYS A 24 -2.30 -1.25 -4.11
C CYS A 24 -1.61 -0.06 -4.79
N ARG A 25 -1.19 -0.16 -6.05
CA ARG A 25 -0.55 0.94 -6.80
C ARG A 25 -1.37 2.24 -6.88
N TYR A 26 -2.71 2.15 -6.86
CA TYR A 26 -3.61 3.30 -7.01
C TYR A 26 -3.98 3.94 -5.67
N MET A 27 -3.77 3.22 -4.57
CA MET A 27 -4.11 3.66 -3.22
C MET A 27 -3.43 4.97 -2.79
N PRO A 28 -2.17 5.28 -3.15
CA PRO A 28 -1.61 6.60 -2.85
C PRO A 28 -2.41 7.75 -3.47
N ALA A 29 -2.82 7.60 -4.73
CA ALA A 29 -3.59 8.63 -5.45
C ALA A 29 -5.02 8.74 -4.92
N ILE A 30 -5.63 7.63 -4.51
CA ILE A 30 -6.95 7.62 -3.87
C ILE A 30 -6.90 8.34 -2.51
N ILE A 31 -5.91 8.05 -1.67
CA ILE A 31 -5.77 8.70 -0.36
C ILE A 31 -5.45 10.18 -0.51
N GLU A 32 -4.57 10.55 -1.44
CA GLU A 32 -4.29 11.96 -1.76
C GLU A 32 -5.54 12.69 -2.27
N PHE A 33 -6.39 12.02 -3.04
CA PHE A 33 -7.67 12.57 -3.49
C PHE A 33 -8.67 12.74 -2.35
N LEU A 34 -8.79 11.75 -1.45
CA LEU A 34 -9.74 11.78 -0.34
C LEU A 34 -9.29 12.69 0.81
N ASN A 35 -7.98 12.98 0.93
CA ASN A 35 -7.37 13.84 1.95
C ASN A 35 -7.87 13.54 3.38
N ASP A 36 -8.17 12.26 3.65
CA ASP A 36 -8.80 11.80 4.87
C ASP A 36 -8.12 10.49 5.31
N ASP A 37 -7.40 10.59 6.42
CA ASP A 37 -6.81 9.48 7.18
C ASP A 37 -7.55 9.21 8.50
N THR A 38 -8.69 9.88 8.72
CA THR A 38 -9.55 9.84 9.92
C THR A 38 -10.15 8.45 10.20
N TRP A 39 -9.98 7.50 9.28
CA TRP A 39 -10.39 6.10 9.40
C TRP A 39 -9.48 5.20 10.25
N LEU A 40 -8.46 5.76 10.91
CA LEU A 40 -7.43 4.99 11.64
C LEU A 40 -7.68 4.57 13.11
N PRO A 41 -8.68 5.04 13.88
CA PRO A 41 -8.70 4.74 15.32
C PRO A 41 -9.20 3.34 15.72
N ALA A 42 -9.82 2.54 14.82
CA ALA A 42 -10.47 1.27 15.17
C ALA A 42 -10.02 0.02 14.37
N LEU A 43 -8.95 0.14 13.57
CA LEU A 43 -8.51 -0.94 12.68
C LEU A 43 -7.65 -1.98 13.40
N THR A 44 -7.76 -3.27 13.06
CA THR A 44 -6.89 -4.33 13.61
C THR A 44 -5.43 -4.11 13.18
N PHE A 45 -4.46 -4.82 13.80
CA PHE A 45 -3.06 -4.75 13.34
C PHE A 45 -2.94 -5.11 11.86
N SER A 46 -3.67 -6.13 11.41
CA SER A 46 -3.73 -6.58 10.02
C SER A 46 -4.19 -5.48 9.08
N ASP A 47 -5.27 -4.79 9.47
CA ASP A 47 -5.81 -3.67 8.71
C ASP A 47 -4.82 -2.51 8.64
N ARG A 48 -4.17 -2.17 9.77
CA ARG A 48 -3.15 -1.11 9.82
C ARG A 48 -1.97 -1.43 8.91
N LEU A 49 -1.49 -2.68 8.94
CA LEU A 49 -0.38 -3.14 8.09
C LEU A 49 -0.77 -3.11 6.60
N LYS A 50 -1.95 -3.64 6.26
CA LYS A 50 -2.49 -3.66 4.89
C LYS A 50 -2.66 -2.25 4.35
N ARG A 51 -3.23 -1.34 5.16
CA ARG A 51 -3.41 0.07 4.80
C ARG A 51 -2.10 0.84 4.68
N PHE A 52 -1.15 0.63 5.59
CA PHE A 52 0.18 1.24 5.50
C PHE A 52 0.87 0.86 4.17
N ARG A 53 0.77 -0.42 3.80
CA ARG A 53 1.31 -0.92 2.54
C ARG A 53 0.59 -0.31 1.34
N GLN A 54 -0.73 -0.31 1.37
CA GLN A 54 -1.58 0.21 0.31
C GLN A 54 -1.34 1.72 0.12
N SER A 55 -1.33 2.52 1.18
CA SER A 55 -1.15 3.97 1.08
C SER A 55 0.16 4.41 0.44
N ARG A 56 1.15 3.51 0.40
CA ARG A 56 2.46 3.71 -0.24
C ARG A 56 2.59 3.04 -1.60
N GLY A 57 1.55 2.35 -2.06
CA GLY A 57 1.58 1.61 -3.32
C GLY A 57 2.49 0.39 -3.27
N TRP A 58 2.74 -0.16 -2.09
CA TRP A 58 3.71 -1.24 -1.91
C TRP A 58 3.06 -2.61 -2.16
N SER A 59 3.85 -3.53 -2.71
CA SER A 59 3.54 -4.97 -2.70
C SER A 59 3.92 -5.58 -1.35
N GLN A 60 3.36 -6.74 -1.01
CA GLN A 60 3.74 -7.47 0.22
C GLN A 60 5.24 -7.77 0.24
N LYS A 61 5.82 -8.11 -0.92
CA LYS A 61 7.27 -8.26 -1.11
C LYS A 61 8.06 -7.01 -0.76
N ARG A 62 7.59 -5.82 -1.18
CA ARG A 62 8.25 -4.55 -0.88
C ARG A 62 8.15 -4.21 0.61
N LEU A 63 6.99 -4.43 1.22
CA LEU A 63 6.80 -4.25 2.66
C LEU A 63 7.70 -5.21 3.45
N GLY A 64 7.77 -6.48 3.06
CA GLY A 64 8.65 -7.48 3.66
C GLY A 64 10.11 -7.02 3.62
N LYS A 65 10.62 -6.62 2.45
CA LYS A 65 11.98 -6.07 2.33
C LYS A 65 12.23 -4.89 3.26
N TRP A 66 11.26 -3.99 3.41
CA TRP A 66 11.38 -2.82 4.29
C TRP A 66 11.36 -3.19 5.79
N LEU A 67 10.61 -4.23 6.15
CA LEU A 67 10.55 -4.80 7.50
C LEU A 67 11.69 -5.81 7.78
N GLY A 68 12.48 -6.18 6.78
CA GLY A 68 13.53 -7.20 6.89
C GLY A 68 13.01 -8.64 6.92
N CYS A 69 11.81 -8.90 6.42
CA CYS A 69 11.21 -10.24 6.33
C CYS A 69 10.79 -10.62 4.91
N SER A 70 10.41 -11.88 4.69
CA SER A 70 9.87 -12.32 3.40
C SER A 70 8.40 -11.91 3.22
N GLU A 71 7.86 -12.05 2.01
CA GLU A 71 6.45 -11.72 1.72
C GLU A 71 5.43 -12.64 2.40
N ARG A 72 5.85 -13.88 2.74
CA ARG A 72 4.99 -14.91 3.34
C ARG A 72 4.44 -14.48 4.73
N PRO A 73 5.28 -14.04 5.69
CA PRO A 73 4.80 -13.46 6.93
C PRO A 73 3.86 -12.27 6.73
N ILE A 74 4.14 -11.39 5.77
CA ILE A 74 3.27 -10.23 5.50
C ILE A 74 1.87 -10.67 5.11
N GLY A 75 1.74 -11.66 4.22
CA GLY A 75 0.43 -12.20 3.85
C GLY A 75 -0.34 -12.76 5.05
N ARG A 76 0.32 -13.54 5.91
CA ARG A 76 -0.28 -14.07 7.15
C ARG A 76 -0.69 -12.96 8.11
N TRP A 77 0.15 -11.95 8.28
CA TRP A 77 -0.11 -10.82 9.15
C TRP A 77 -1.27 -9.96 8.67
N GLU A 78 -1.41 -9.77 7.36
CA GLU A 78 -2.56 -9.08 6.76
C GLU A 78 -3.85 -9.90 6.80
N ASP A 79 -3.76 -11.22 6.99
CA ASP A 79 -4.86 -12.18 7.11
C ASP A 79 -5.29 -12.45 8.56
N GLY A 80 -4.78 -11.68 9.53
CA GLY A 80 -5.13 -11.84 10.95
C GLY A 80 -4.27 -12.84 11.73
N GLN A 81 -3.30 -13.50 11.09
CA GLN A 81 -2.39 -14.44 11.76
C GLN A 81 -1.17 -13.70 12.31
N TYR A 82 -1.32 -13.14 13.50
CA TYR A 82 -0.33 -12.24 14.11
C TYR A 82 0.99 -12.93 14.50
N PRO A 83 2.14 -12.22 14.38
CA PRO A 83 3.37 -12.67 15.01
C PRO A 83 3.29 -12.54 16.54
N ARG A 84 4.28 -13.06 17.27
CA ARG A 84 4.37 -12.89 18.73
C ARG A 84 4.31 -11.40 19.08
N SER A 85 3.66 -11.06 20.20
CA SER A 85 3.36 -9.68 20.63
C SER A 85 4.53 -8.69 20.54
N GLN A 86 5.75 -9.12 20.85
CA GLN A 86 6.95 -8.27 20.74
C GLN A 86 7.27 -7.84 19.31
N VAL A 87 7.05 -8.72 18.33
CA VAL A 87 7.29 -8.43 16.91
C VAL A 87 6.21 -7.47 16.39
N THR A 88 4.96 -7.66 16.81
CA THR A 88 3.83 -6.78 16.50
C THR A 88 4.10 -5.35 16.96
N ALA A 89 4.49 -5.16 18.22
CA ALA A 89 4.78 -3.84 18.78
C ALA A 89 5.89 -3.10 18.01
N LYS A 90 6.97 -3.80 17.67
CA LYS A 90 8.09 -3.23 16.91
C LYS A 90 7.69 -2.82 15.48
N ILE A 91 6.83 -3.61 14.83
CA ILE A 91 6.29 -3.27 13.51
C ILE A 91 5.40 -2.04 13.59
N GLU A 92 4.53 -1.97 14.59
CA GLU A 92 3.63 -0.83 14.80
C GLU A 92 4.39 0.47 15.09
N GLU A 93 5.42 0.42 15.94
CA GLU A 93 6.27 1.56 16.22
C GLU A 93 6.94 2.07 14.93
N ARG A 94 7.48 1.16 14.12
CA ARG A 94 8.12 1.49 12.85
C ARG A 94 7.15 2.07 11.82
N ILE A 95 5.90 1.60 11.82
CA ILE A 95 4.81 2.13 10.98
C ILE A 95 4.40 3.55 11.43
N LYS A 96 4.23 3.77 12.74
CA LYS A 96 3.86 5.08 13.30
C LYS A 96 4.94 6.16 13.05
N GLY A 97 6.21 5.78 13.10
CA GLY A 97 7.33 6.69 12.85
C GLY A 97 7.56 7.04 11.36
N SER A 98 6.97 6.30 10.42
CA SER A 98 7.07 6.59 8.98
C SER A 98 5.84 7.38 8.54
N THR A 99 5.98 8.71 8.43
CA THR A 99 4.95 9.54 7.80
C THR A 99 5.01 9.41 6.27
N PRO A 100 3.87 9.39 5.55
CA PRO A 100 3.84 9.25 4.09
C PRO A 100 4.63 10.33 3.34
N LYS A 101 4.79 11.51 3.96
CA LYS A 101 5.43 12.70 3.39
C LYS A 101 6.97 12.61 3.36
N SER A 102 7.58 11.82 4.25
CA SER A 102 9.04 11.75 4.44
C SER A 102 9.74 10.76 3.48
N ASP A 103 9.05 9.70 3.06
CA ASP A 103 9.67 8.62 2.26
C ASP A 103 9.82 8.96 0.75
N ARG A 104 9.25 10.07 0.26
CA ARG A 104 9.43 10.52 -1.14
C ARG A 104 10.89 10.85 -1.49
N GLN A 105 11.76 11.08 -0.50
CA GLN A 105 13.14 11.52 -0.70
C GLN A 105 14.21 10.40 -0.72
N ARG A 106 13.89 9.16 -0.35
CA ARG A 106 14.89 8.06 -0.27
C ARG A 106 14.79 7.00 -1.38
N ALA A 107 13.85 7.11 -2.30
CA ALA A 107 13.70 6.16 -3.40
C ALA A 107 14.48 6.63 -4.64
N GLY A 108 15.74 6.20 -4.76
CA GLY A 108 16.50 6.26 -6.01
C GLY A 108 15.75 5.59 -7.18
N PRO A 109 16.06 5.94 -8.43
CA PRO A 109 15.22 5.63 -9.58
C PRO A 109 15.10 4.12 -9.78
N GLY A 110 13.94 3.57 -9.43
CA GLY A 110 13.53 2.23 -9.81
C GLY A 110 13.41 2.18 -11.32
N LYS A 111 14.34 1.46 -11.96
CA LYS A 111 14.53 1.29 -13.40
C LYS A 111 13.21 1.38 -14.19
N ARG A 112 13.13 2.37 -15.09
CA ARG A 112 12.16 2.41 -16.18
C ARG A 112 12.35 1.13 -16.98
N SER A 113 11.34 0.27 -16.98
CA SER A 113 11.31 -0.87 -17.90
C SER A 113 11.07 -0.30 -19.29
N THR A 114 12.14 -0.18 -20.07
CA THR A 114 12.11 0.03 -21.52
C THR A 114 11.26 -1.07 -22.13
N ILE A 115 10.03 -0.73 -22.55
CA ILE A 115 9.30 -1.55 -23.53
C ILE A 115 9.76 -1.04 -24.89
N GLU A 116 10.83 -1.64 -25.39
CA GLU A 116 11.18 -1.58 -26.80
C GLU A 116 10.55 -2.77 -27.52
N ARG A 117 10.27 -2.52 -28.81
CA ARG A 117 9.93 -3.44 -29.91
C ARG A 117 8.42 -3.68 -30.07
N ARG A 118 7.84 -3.61 -31.27
CA ARG A 118 8.41 -3.65 -32.62
C ARG A 118 7.33 -3.19 -33.61
N THR A 119 7.70 -2.30 -34.53
CA THR A 119 6.94 -2.01 -35.76
C THR A 119 6.99 -3.23 -36.68
N GLN A 120 5.85 -3.58 -37.28
CA GLN A 120 5.80 -4.15 -38.63
C GLN A 120 4.99 -3.21 -39.50
#